data_AF-A0A9W9YCL6-F1
#
_entry.id   AF-A0A9W9YCL6-F1
#
_cell.length_a   1.000
_cell.length_b   1.000
_cell.length_c   1.000
_cell.angle_alpha   90.00
_cell.angle_beta   90.00
_cell.angle_gamma   90.00
#
_symmetry.space_group_name_H-M   'P 1'
#
loop_
_entity.id
_entity.type
_entity.pdbx_description
1 polymer ?
#
loop_
_entity_poly.entity_id
_entity_poly.type
_entity_poly.pdbx_seq_one_letter_code
_entity_poly.pdbx_strand_id
1 'polypeptide(L)'
;MDEFAIRLRGKRGNSRRPARLWKTLAVVGSGLTVVMTTLFTWHAVTYTQRDCGSEKVNATGREETRDYRPVSLHIPCPEFPTVVPLSHPLPDQIQHIINKLDSYLSEIVDENTSLPAISANIFHGDSVLWSGHYGSKISNVSRARPDDNTVYRIGSITKIFPVLLIYKLYESGVIDSVDDPLSKYAPDVKVKNPFTNENITLRQIAGQMSGLPREAPCVYHCTQTNSTEQLKLLKNRNLVVAPWATPSYSNLGYALLGRLLTENLLNKTFESWTRKEILDPLGMNNTGFEITSDVEKNMAFPYLKNAEKKPSRAPFAKLGWASPAGEMFSTINDLTKLGMMFTRPWTQKIFKASTIREMSLPIDISPDGRTIWGSPFEMLYSGGFVVRGKAGHIDAYEAFFTFEPRLQLGMNVFISAKGFLKSGVTGVCVLSRRFKPLHRVFSTQTHPTVTLETFEAIAQITVFQNFLRLHYVPPVSFSIKIRHIGLPLTFQASYYYKGISCLDKGSGILADIYFDIPRQDGLSQYFVVPGWNIRGKRIAFDPNYQARVLQREVIQSFFQQPYFLRQY
;
A
#
# COMPACT_ATOMS: atom_id res chain seq x y z
N MET A 1 -23.03 -19.97 56.29
CA MET A 1 -23.31 -20.19 57.72
C MET A 1 -23.24 -18.82 58.36
N ASP A 2 -24.27 -18.17 58.87
CA ASP A 2 -25.71 -18.40 58.93
C ASP A 2 -26.28 -17.00 59.17
N GLU A 3 -27.28 -16.59 58.39
CA GLU A 3 -28.34 -15.63 58.79
C GLU A 3 -29.24 -15.35 57.58
N PHE A 4 -30.01 -16.35 57.17
CA PHE A 4 -31.11 -16.17 56.23
C PHE A 4 -32.22 -17.19 56.51
N ALA A 5 -32.98 -16.96 57.58
CA ALA A 5 -34.31 -17.56 57.80
C ALA A 5 -35.00 -16.74 58.90
N ILE A 6 -36.06 -16.00 58.60
CA ILE A 6 -37.48 -16.34 58.86
C ILE A 6 -38.22 -15.09 58.32
N ARG A 7 -39.20 -15.13 57.41
CA ARG A 7 -40.59 -15.53 57.69
C ARG A 7 -41.46 -15.30 56.45
N LEU A 8 -41.79 -16.32 55.66
CA LEU A 8 -42.99 -16.28 54.81
C LEU A 8 -43.57 -17.70 54.65
N ARG A 9 -44.38 -18.10 55.64
CA ARG A 9 -45.43 -19.11 55.45
C ARG A 9 -46.76 -18.39 55.31
N GLY A 10 -47.47 -18.65 54.21
CA GLY A 10 -48.92 -18.50 54.15
C GLY A 10 -49.45 -17.72 52.95
N LYS A 11 -49.64 -18.41 51.81
CA LYS A 11 -50.94 -18.52 51.11
C LYS A 11 -50.77 -19.37 49.84
N ARG A 12 -51.30 -20.60 49.89
CA ARG A 12 -51.62 -21.39 48.69
C ARG A 12 -52.77 -20.67 47.97
N GLY A 13 -52.51 -20.20 46.75
CA GLY A 13 -53.54 -19.61 45.88
C GLY A 13 -53.07 -19.50 44.43
N ASN A 14 -53.59 -20.40 43.58
CA ASN A 14 -53.63 -20.35 42.11
C ASN A 14 -52.31 -20.20 41.31
N SER A 15 -51.61 -21.33 41.14
CA SER A 15 -50.36 -21.46 40.37
C SER A 15 -50.49 -21.52 38.84
N ARG A 16 -51.63 -21.16 38.22
CA ARG A 16 -51.81 -21.25 36.74
C ARG A 16 -51.69 -19.92 35.98
N ARG A 17 -51.76 -18.76 36.64
CA ARG A 17 -51.67 -17.44 35.98
C ARG A 17 -50.23 -16.95 35.69
N PRO A 18 -49.24 -17.05 36.61
CA PRO A 18 -47.90 -16.55 36.32
C PRO A 18 -47.16 -17.40 35.27
N ALA A 19 -47.38 -18.72 35.24
CA ALA A 19 -46.75 -19.59 34.24
C ALA A 19 -47.23 -19.34 32.80
N ARG A 20 -48.50 -18.95 32.61
CA ARG A 20 -49.00 -18.52 31.29
C ARG A 20 -48.42 -17.18 30.88
N LEU A 21 -48.34 -16.22 31.79
CA LEU A 21 -47.76 -14.90 31.51
C LEU A 21 -46.28 -15.01 31.11
N TRP A 22 -45.49 -15.83 31.81
CA TRP A 22 -44.09 -16.08 31.47
C TRP A 22 -43.90 -16.82 30.15
N LYS A 23 -44.78 -17.77 29.81
CA LYS A 23 -44.76 -18.42 28.48
C LYS A 23 -45.11 -17.43 27.36
N THR A 24 -46.10 -16.57 27.57
CA THR A 24 -46.46 -15.54 26.57
C THR A 24 -45.33 -14.53 26.40
N LEU A 25 -44.70 -14.07 27.49
CA LEU A 25 -43.55 -13.16 27.42
C LEU A 25 -42.34 -13.80 26.74
N ALA A 26 -42.07 -15.10 27.00
CA ALA A 26 -40.98 -15.83 26.33
C ALA A 26 -41.25 -16.01 24.83
N VAL A 27 -42.49 -16.30 24.43
CA VAL A 27 -42.88 -16.41 23.01
C VAL A 27 -42.82 -15.05 22.31
N VAL A 28 -43.29 -13.98 22.95
CA VAL A 28 -43.20 -12.61 22.42
C VAL A 28 -41.73 -12.17 22.32
N GLY A 29 -40.90 -12.44 23.32
CA GLY A 29 -39.47 -12.14 23.29
C GLY A 29 -38.71 -12.92 22.22
N SER A 30 -39.05 -14.19 22.03
CA SER A 30 -38.46 -15.03 20.97
C SER A 30 -38.90 -14.54 19.58
N GLY A 31 -40.18 -14.17 19.42
CA GLY A 31 -40.70 -13.56 18.20
C GLY A 31 -40.02 -12.23 17.88
N LEU A 32 -39.84 -11.36 18.87
CA LEU A 32 -39.13 -10.08 18.72
C LEU A 32 -37.67 -10.32 18.31
N THR A 33 -37.02 -11.32 18.90
CA THR A 33 -35.62 -11.65 18.59
C THR A 33 -35.49 -12.17 17.17
N VAL A 34 -36.40 -13.04 16.71
CA VAL A 34 -36.43 -13.52 15.32
C VAL A 34 -36.69 -12.36 14.36
N VAL A 35 -37.66 -11.48 14.64
CA VAL A 35 -37.96 -10.32 13.81
C VAL A 35 -36.77 -9.36 13.75
N MET A 36 -36.16 -9.03 14.88
CA MET A 36 -34.98 -8.14 14.92
C MET A 36 -33.78 -8.78 14.22
N THR A 37 -33.54 -10.07 14.42
CA THR A 37 -32.45 -10.80 13.73
C THR A 37 -32.70 -10.87 12.24
N THR A 38 -33.94 -11.08 11.81
CA THR A 38 -34.35 -11.11 10.39
C THR A 38 -34.26 -9.73 9.76
N LEU A 39 -34.67 -8.67 10.46
CA LEU A 39 -34.49 -7.29 10.02
C LEU A 39 -33.01 -6.90 9.97
N PHE A 40 -32.19 -7.38 10.90
CA PHE A 40 -30.75 -7.13 10.92
C PHE A 40 -30.02 -7.91 9.83
N THR A 41 -30.40 -9.16 9.55
CA THR A 41 -29.87 -9.93 8.41
C THR A 41 -30.37 -9.37 7.09
N TRP A 42 -31.64 -9.00 6.98
CA TRP A 42 -32.16 -8.32 5.80
C TRP A 42 -31.46 -6.98 5.57
N HIS A 43 -31.25 -6.19 6.62
CA HIS A 43 -30.49 -4.95 6.55
C HIS A 43 -29.04 -5.23 6.16
N ALA A 44 -28.34 -6.17 6.80
CA ALA A 44 -26.96 -6.52 6.47
C ALA A 44 -26.79 -7.07 5.04
N VAL A 45 -27.72 -7.91 4.57
CA VAL A 45 -27.73 -8.48 3.21
C VAL A 45 -28.10 -7.42 2.16
N THR A 46 -29.03 -6.52 2.46
CA THR A 46 -29.39 -5.43 1.54
C THR A 46 -28.37 -4.28 1.53
N TYR A 47 -27.67 -4.04 2.65
CA TYR A 47 -26.60 -3.03 2.74
C TYR A 47 -25.35 -3.50 1.98
N THR A 48 -24.97 -4.77 2.13
CA THR A 48 -23.83 -5.35 1.39
C THR A 48 -24.06 -5.43 -0.13
N GLN A 49 -25.33 -5.50 -0.59
CA GLN A 49 -25.65 -5.50 -2.02
C GLN A 49 -25.81 -4.10 -2.65
N ARG A 50 -26.00 -3.03 -1.85
CA ARG A 50 -26.32 -1.69 -2.38
C ARG A 50 -25.13 -0.79 -2.63
N ASP A 51 -23.96 -1.06 -2.06
CA ASP A 51 -22.89 -0.05 -2.04
C ASP A 51 -22.08 0.12 -3.33
N CYS A 52 -22.12 -0.83 -4.26
CA CYS A 52 -21.86 -0.55 -5.67
C CYS A 52 -22.60 -1.65 -6.46
N GLY A 53 -23.66 -1.35 -7.23
CA GLY A 53 -24.54 -2.35 -7.86
C GLY A 53 -23.80 -3.51 -8.53
N SER A 54 -24.10 -4.75 -8.15
CA SER A 54 -23.46 -5.96 -8.68
C SER A 54 -23.75 -6.13 -10.18
N GLU A 55 -22.75 -6.53 -10.95
CA GLU A 55 -22.99 -7.15 -12.26
C GLU A 55 -23.87 -8.39 -12.03
N LYS A 56 -25.02 -8.46 -12.70
CA LYS A 56 -25.82 -9.68 -12.76
C LYS A 56 -25.00 -10.75 -13.46
N VAL A 57 -24.39 -11.65 -12.70
CA VAL A 57 -23.93 -12.94 -13.22
C VAL A 57 -25.19 -13.76 -13.47
N ASN A 58 -25.56 -13.92 -14.74
CA ASN A 58 -26.62 -14.83 -15.14
C ASN A 58 -26.17 -16.27 -14.81
N ALA A 59 -26.65 -16.79 -13.67
CA ALA A 59 -26.56 -18.20 -13.35
C ALA A 59 -27.61 -18.98 -14.16
N THR A 60 -27.29 -19.26 -15.42
CA THR A 60 -27.94 -20.33 -16.19
C THR A 60 -27.04 -21.54 -16.12
N GLY A 61 -27.25 -22.38 -15.11
CA GLY A 61 -26.56 -23.65 -14.96
C GLY A 61 -27.05 -24.65 -16.01
N ARG A 62 -26.21 -24.93 -17.00
CA ARG A 62 -26.14 -26.25 -17.63
C ARG A 62 -24.79 -26.83 -17.23
N GLU A 63 -24.82 -27.89 -16.42
CA GLU A 63 -23.66 -28.70 -16.13
C GLU A 63 -23.23 -29.44 -17.41
N GLU A 64 -22.21 -28.92 -18.08
CA GLU A 64 -21.41 -29.73 -19.00
C GLU A 64 -20.37 -30.48 -18.17
N THR A 65 -20.50 -31.81 -18.12
CA THR A 65 -19.49 -32.71 -17.58
C THR A 65 -18.21 -32.61 -18.42
N ARG A 66 -17.28 -31.76 -18.01
CA ARG A 66 -15.93 -31.71 -18.60
C ARG A 66 -15.03 -32.75 -17.96
N ASP A 67 -14.54 -33.63 -18.81
CA ASP A 67 -13.52 -34.64 -18.59
C ASP A 67 -12.30 -34.03 -17.87
N TYR A 68 -12.03 -34.50 -16.65
CA TYR A 68 -10.95 -34.01 -15.79
C TYR A 68 -9.61 -34.56 -16.29
N ARG A 69 -9.00 -33.91 -17.28
CA ARG A 69 -7.56 -34.03 -17.50
C ARG A 69 -6.85 -33.10 -16.50
N PRO A 70 -5.82 -33.54 -15.77
CA PRO A 70 -5.03 -32.66 -14.93
C PRO A 70 -4.34 -31.64 -15.83
N VAL A 71 -4.93 -30.46 -15.94
CA VAL A 71 -4.22 -29.30 -16.48
C VAL A 71 -3.13 -29.01 -15.46
N SER A 72 -1.88 -29.26 -15.84
CA SER A 72 -0.72 -28.68 -15.16
C SER A 72 -0.91 -27.16 -15.17
N LEU A 73 -1.55 -26.63 -14.14
CA LEU A 73 -1.64 -25.21 -13.88
C LEU A 73 -0.24 -24.76 -13.46
N HIS A 74 0.61 -24.54 -14.45
CA HIS A 74 1.80 -23.71 -14.29
C HIS A 74 1.29 -22.29 -14.01
N ILE A 75 1.06 -21.97 -12.74
CA ILE A 75 0.85 -20.59 -12.31
C ILE A 75 2.23 -19.95 -12.42
N PRO A 76 2.50 -19.11 -13.44
CA PRO A 76 3.80 -18.50 -13.57
C PRO A 76 4.04 -17.65 -12.33
N CYS A 77 5.25 -17.71 -11.80
CA CYS A 77 5.58 -16.93 -10.63
C CYS A 77 5.37 -15.45 -10.90
N PRO A 78 4.83 -14.71 -9.92
CA PRO A 78 4.62 -13.28 -10.08
C PRO A 78 5.95 -12.64 -10.47
N GLU A 79 6.07 -12.24 -11.73
CA GLU A 79 7.26 -11.54 -12.21
C GLU A 79 7.18 -10.12 -11.67
N PHE A 80 8.32 -9.58 -11.23
CA PHE A 80 8.39 -8.14 -11.01
C PHE A 80 8.12 -7.48 -12.36
N PRO A 81 7.07 -6.67 -12.51
CA PRO A 81 6.87 -5.96 -13.75
C PRO A 81 8.11 -5.10 -13.99
N THR A 82 8.76 -5.27 -15.14
CA THR A 82 9.68 -4.22 -15.60
C THR A 82 8.84 -2.97 -15.79
N VAL A 83 9.16 -1.92 -15.04
CA VAL A 83 8.53 -0.60 -15.22
C VAL A 83 8.81 -0.19 -16.66
N VAL A 84 7.79 -0.29 -17.51
CA VAL A 84 7.91 0.05 -18.93
C VAL A 84 7.86 1.57 -19.03
N PRO A 85 8.83 2.21 -19.69
CA PRO A 85 8.73 3.63 -20.02
C PRO A 85 7.44 3.85 -20.82
N LEU A 86 6.56 4.73 -20.34
CA LEU A 86 5.35 5.06 -21.07
C LEU A 86 5.72 5.82 -22.35
N SER A 87 5.16 5.39 -23.48
CA SER A 87 5.28 6.14 -24.73
C SER A 87 4.50 7.46 -24.64
N HIS A 88 4.96 8.45 -25.41
CA HIS A 88 4.21 9.68 -25.66
C HIS A 88 3.91 9.78 -27.16
N PRO A 89 2.62 9.87 -27.58
CA PRO A 89 1.42 9.92 -26.74
C PRO A 89 1.17 8.63 -25.93
N LEU A 90 0.37 8.75 -24.87
CA LEU A 90 0.01 7.61 -24.02
C LEU A 90 -0.68 6.52 -24.87
N PRO A 91 -0.45 5.23 -24.58
CA PRO A 91 -1.15 4.14 -25.26
C PRO A 91 -2.67 4.31 -25.22
N ASP A 92 -3.36 4.01 -26.33
CA ASP A 92 -4.82 4.19 -26.49
C ASP A 92 -5.62 3.53 -25.36
N GLN A 93 -5.17 2.38 -24.88
CA GLN A 93 -5.81 1.68 -23.77
C GLN A 93 -5.77 2.48 -22.46
N ILE A 94 -4.65 3.16 -22.17
CA ILE A 94 -4.50 4.03 -21.00
C ILE A 94 -5.35 5.28 -21.19
N GLN A 95 -5.29 5.89 -22.37
CA GLN A 95 -6.10 7.07 -22.70
C GLN A 95 -7.61 6.78 -22.56
N HIS A 96 -8.07 5.61 -23.03
CA HIS A 96 -9.47 5.19 -22.90
C HIS A 96 -9.90 5.04 -21.44
N ILE A 97 -9.04 4.50 -20.57
CA ILE A 97 -9.35 4.38 -19.15
C ILE A 97 -9.39 5.75 -18.48
N ILE A 98 -8.44 6.62 -18.80
CA ILE A 98 -8.41 8.01 -18.32
C ILE A 98 -9.68 8.75 -18.75
N ASN A 99 -10.07 8.66 -20.02
CA ASN A 99 -11.29 9.33 -20.53
C ASN A 99 -12.55 8.82 -19.83
N LYS A 100 -12.64 7.52 -19.53
CA LYS A 100 -13.76 6.95 -18.76
C LYS A 100 -13.79 7.46 -17.32
N LEU A 101 -12.63 7.61 -16.69
CA LEU A 101 -12.53 8.18 -15.35
C LEU A 101 -12.93 9.67 -15.37
N ASP A 102 -12.42 10.42 -16.34
CA ASP A 102 -12.70 11.85 -16.53
C ASP A 102 -14.21 12.11 -16.71
N SER A 103 -14.84 11.38 -17.64
CA SER A 103 -16.30 11.48 -17.87
C SER A 103 -17.09 11.14 -16.60
N TYR A 104 -16.70 10.08 -15.90
CA TYR A 104 -17.38 9.66 -14.68
C TYR A 104 -17.28 10.69 -13.56
N LEU A 105 -16.10 11.27 -13.32
CA LEU A 105 -15.92 12.29 -12.29
C LEU A 105 -16.68 13.59 -12.62
N SER A 106 -16.83 13.92 -13.90
CA SER A 106 -17.70 15.00 -14.34
C SER A 106 -19.18 14.69 -14.09
N GLU A 107 -19.63 13.46 -14.38
CA GLU A 107 -21.03 13.06 -14.28
C GLU A 107 -21.57 13.05 -12.84
N ILE A 108 -20.72 12.77 -11.84
CA ILE A 108 -21.12 12.64 -10.43
C ILE A 108 -21.29 13.97 -9.71
N VAL A 109 -20.89 15.08 -10.34
CA VAL A 109 -21.14 16.43 -9.84
C VAL A 109 -22.64 16.74 -9.98
N ASP A 110 -23.23 17.29 -8.92
CA ASP A 110 -24.61 17.76 -8.93
C ASP A 110 -24.70 19.04 -9.77
N GLU A 111 -25.48 18.98 -10.85
CA GLU A 111 -25.61 20.08 -11.82
C GLU A 111 -26.31 21.31 -11.23
N ASN A 112 -27.21 21.12 -10.26
CA ASN A 112 -27.97 22.23 -9.66
C ASN A 112 -27.10 23.08 -8.73
N THR A 113 -26.17 22.44 -8.02
CA THR A 113 -25.34 23.08 -7.00
C THR A 113 -23.90 23.29 -7.43
N SER A 114 -23.47 22.60 -8.51
CA SER A 114 -22.08 22.46 -8.94
C SER A 114 -21.15 21.88 -7.86
N LEU A 115 -21.71 21.19 -6.86
CA LEU A 115 -20.98 20.51 -5.80
C LEU A 115 -20.95 18.99 -6.08
N PRO A 116 -19.99 18.24 -5.50
CA PRO A 116 -18.82 18.72 -4.77
C PRO A 116 -17.72 19.29 -5.69
N ALA A 117 -16.74 19.99 -5.09
CA ALA A 117 -15.45 20.16 -5.75
C ALA A 117 -14.70 18.83 -5.70
N ILE A 118 -14.15 18.41 -6.85
CA ILE A 118 -13.39 17.17 -7.01
C ILE A 118 -12.03 17.51 -7.61
N SER A 119 -10.96 16.91 -7.10
CA SER A 119 -9.64 16.90 -7.73
C SER A 119 -9.08 15.49 -7.69
N ALA A 120 -8.63 14.99 -8.83
CA ALA A 120 -8.11 13.64 -8.98
C ALA A 120 -6.90 13.63 -9.91
N ASN A 121 -5.93 12.76 -9.64
CA ASN A 121 -4.78 12.60 -10.52
C ASN A 121 -4.24 11.17 -10.52
N ILE A 122 -3.52 10.84 -11.58
CA ILE A 122 -2.76 9.59 -11.72
C ILE A 122 -1.31 9.99 -11.95
N PHE A 123 -0.39 9.44 -11.17
CA PHE A 123 1.05 9.68 -11.31
C PHE A 123 1.80 8.38 -11.57
N HIS A 124 2.84 8.46 -12.39
CA HIS A 124 3.71 7.33 -12.73
C HIS A 124 5.16 7.79 -12.82
N GLY A 125 6.06 7.10 -12.13
CA GLY A 125 7.46 7.53 -12.06
C GLY A 125 7.58 8.88 -11.33
N ASP A 126 8.21 9.87 -11.97
CA ASP A 126 8.34 11.27 -11.50
C ASP A 126 7.29 12.22 -12.06
N SER A 127 6.33 11.74 -12.85
CA SER A 127 5.39 12.63 -13.54
C SER A 127 3.93 12.35 -13.19
N VAL A 128 3.12 13.39 -13.30
CA VAL A 128 1.66 13.28 -13.31
C VAL A 128 1.24 12.92 -14.73
N LEU A 129 0.58 11.77 -14.89
CA LEU A 129 0.07 11.29 -16.18
C LEU A 129 -1.23 11.98 -16.58
N TRP A 130 -2.06 12.30 -15.59
CA TRP A 130 -3.35 12.93 -15.79
C TRP A 130 -3.78 13.62 -14.50
N SER A 131 -4.43 14.78 -14.65
CA SER A 131 -5.12 15.48 -13.57
C SER A 131 -6.48 15.98 -14.06
N GLY A 132 -7.51 15.83 -13.23
CA GLY A 132 -8.89 16.20 -13.53
C GLY A 132 -9.54 16.91 -12.35
N HIS A 133 -10.30 17.97 -12.65
CA HIS A 133 -10.93 18.82 -11.65
C HIS A 133 -12.36 19.16 -12.06
N TYR A 134 -13.31 18.95 -11.15
CA TYR A 134 -14.74 19.05 -11.46
C TYR A 134 -15.51 19.75 -10.33
N GLY A 135 -16.68 20.27 -10.68
CA GLY A 135 -17.54 21.03 -9.77
C GLY A 135 -16.94 22.37 -9.38
N SER A 136 -17.24 22.82 -8.16
CA SER A 136 -16.89 24.14 -7.65
C SER A 136 -16.44 24.09 -6.20
N LYS A 137 -15.39 24.86 -5.88
CA LYS A 137 -14.87 25.10 -4.52
C LYS A 137 -15.89 25.80 -3.63
N ILE A 138 -16.82 26.55 -4.22
CA ILE A 138 -17.83 27.36 -3.54
C ILE A 138 -19.18 27.14 -4.21
N SER A 139 -20.20 26.83 -3.40
CA SER A 139 -21.57 26.60 -3.90
C SER A 139 -22.10 27.81 -4.68
N ASN A 140 -22.72 27.57 -5.84
CA ASN A 140 -23.33 28.57 -6.72
C ASN A 140 -22.38 29.66 -7.27
N VAL A 141 -21.07 29.41 -7.31
CA VAL A 141 -20.08 30.31 -7.94
C VAL A 141 -19.39 29.59 -9.10
N SER A 142 -19.86 29.84 -10.33
CA SER A 142 -19.39 29.12 -11.54
C SER A 142 -17.90 29.32 -11.88
N ARG A 143 -17.28 30.41 -11.38
CA ARG A 143 -15.84 30.70 -11.58
C ARG A 143 -14.91 30.07 -10.54
N ALA A 144 -15.43 29.38 -9.52
CA ALA A 144 -14.63 28.81 -8.45
C ALA A 144 -14.23 27.36 -8.70
N ARG A 145 -13.84 27.00 -9.94
CA ARG A 145 -13.41 25.63 -10.27
C ARG A 145 -12.17 25.21 -9.47
N PRO A 146 -12.07 23.93 -9.06
CA PRO A 146 -10.85 23.41 -8.45
C PRO A 146 -9.73 23.22 -9.49
N ASP A 147 -8.50 23.08 -8.98
CA ASP A 147 -7.25 22.88 -9.71
C ASP A 147 -6.26 22.04 -8.86
N ASP A 148 -5.06 21.80 -9.39
CA ASP A 148 -4.01 20.99 -8.74
C ASP A 148 -3.55 21.51 -7.37
N ASN A 149 -3.75 22.80 -7.10
CA ASN A 149 -3.33 23.48 -5.88
C ASN A 149 -4.51 23.80 -4.96
N THR A 150 -5.71 23.32 -5.30
CA THR A 150 -6.89 23.50 -4.46
C THR A 150 -6.73 22.69 -3.19
N VAL A 151 -6.99 23.33 -2.05
CA VAL A 151 -6.79 22.76 -0.73
C VAL A 151 -8.03 21.98 -0.29
N TYR A 152 -7.80 20.78 0.25
CA TYR A 152 -8.81 19.93 0.86
C TYR A 152 -8.32 19.43 2.22
N ARG A 153 -9.25 19.16 3.14
CA ARG A 153 -8.89 18.37 4.33
C ARG A 153 -8.70 16.92 3.92
N ILE A 154 -7.63 16.29 4.40
CA ILE A 154 -7.26 14.91 4.01
C ILE A 154 -7.60 13.86 5.07
N GLY A 155 -8.13 14.29 6.23
CA GLY A 155 -8.61 13.40 7.28
C GLY A 155 -7.57 12.34 7.64
N SER A 156 -8.00 11.08 7.72
CA SER A 156 -7.14 9.98 8.16
C SER A 156 -5.93 9.65 7.27
N ILE A 157 -5.72 10.30 6.12
CA ILE A 157 -4.42 10.26 5.41
C ILE A 157 -3.31 10.84 6.31
N THR A 158 -3.63 11.76 7.23
CA THR A 158 -2.71 12.26 8.27
C THR A 158 -1.99 11.15 9.03
N LYS A 159 -2.60 9.96 9.19
CA LYS A 159 -2.01 8.82 9.89
C LYS A 159 -0.72 8.29 9.27
N ILE A 160 -0.43 8.65 8.03
CA ILE A 160 0.87 8.33 7.41
C ILE A 160 2.00 9.02 8.19
N PHE A 161 1.80 10.25 8.66
CA PHE A 161 2.87 11.06 9.26
C PHE A 161 3.34 10.57 10.64
N PRO A 162 2.48 10.08 11.58
CA PRO A 162 2.96 9.40 12.78
C PRO A 162 3.72 8.10 12.49
N VAL A 163 3.42 7.40 11.40
CA VAL A 163 4.21 6.23 10.98
C VAL A 163 5.57 6.66 10.47
N LEU A 164 5.63 7.71 9.63
CA LEU A 164 6.89 8.32 9.21
C LEU A 164 7.74 8.76 10.41
N LEU A 165 7.11 9.29 11.47
CA LEU A 165 7.79 9.64 12.73
C LEU A 165 8.47 8.45 13.38
N ILE A 166 7.75 7.34 13.59
CA ILE A 166 8.32 6.12 14.18
C ILE A 166 9.56 5.69 13.41
N TYR A 167 9.44 5.58 12.09
CA TYR A 167 10.56 5.10 11.26
C TYR A 167 11.71 6.11 11.18
N LYS A 168 11.44 7.42 11.28
CA LYS A 168 12.49 8.43 11.33
C LYS A 168 13.28 8.33 12.62
N LEU A 169 12.60 8.12 13.75
CA LEU A 169 13.22 7.89 15.05
C LEU A 169 14.02 6.59 15.08
N TYR A 170 13.53 5.55 14.39
CA TYR A 170 14.23 4.27 14.27
C TYR A 170 15.52 4.42 13.46
N GLU A 171 15.47 5.10 12.31
CA GLU A 171 16.67 5.33 11.49
C GLU A 171 17.72 6.19 12.17
N SER A 172 17.30 7.13 13.03
CA SER A 172 18.21 7.97 13.82
C SER A 172 18.71 7.31 15.10
N GLY A 173 18.24 6.09 15.42
CA GLY A 173 18.60 5.38 16.65
C GLY A 173 18.03 6.00 17.93
N VAL A 174 17.02 6.88 17.81
CA VAL A 174 16.32 7.47 18.97
C VAL A 174 15.34 6.47 19.59
N ILE A 175 14.79 5.57 18.77
CA ILE A 175 14.12 4.35 19.25
C ILE A 175 14.91 3.13 18.77
N ASP A 176 15.00 2.10 19.61
CA ASP A 176 15.78 0.90 19.30
C ASP A 176 15.05 -0.02 18.31
N SER A 177 13.74 -0.13 18.45
CA SER A 177 12.90 -0.99 17.62
C SER A 177 11.50 -0.39 17.43
N VAL A 178 10.91 -0.63 16.26
CA VAL A 178 9.48 -0.35 16.03
C VAL A 178 8.57 -1.35 16.75
N ASP A 179 9.13 -2.45 17.28
CA ASP A 179 8.42 -3.42 18.12
C ASP A 179 8.56 -3.13 19.62
N ASP A 180 9.23 -2.03 19.98
CA ASP A 180 9.28 -1.59 21.37
C ASP A 180 7.89 -1.22 21.91
N PRO A 181 7.63 -1.46 23.21
CA PRO A 181 6.41 -1.01 23.86
C PRO A 181 6.38 0.52 23.93
N LEU A 182 5.22 1.14 23.66
CA LEU A 182 5.07 2.60 23.74
C LEU A 182 5.45 3.14 25.13
N SER A 183 5.20 2.37 26.19
CA SER A 183 5.54 2.72 27.56
C SER A 183 7.05 2.89 27.81
N LYS A 184 7.92 2.35 26.96
CA LYS A 184 9.37 2.58 27.02
C LYS A 184 9.72 4.05 26.77
N TYR A 185 8.98 4.71 25.88
CA TYR A 185 9.20 6.10 25.47
C TYR A 185 8.20 7.07 26.11
N ALA A 186 7.09 6.54 26.63
CA ALA A 186 6.08 7.30 27.36
C ALA A 186 5.58 6.52 28.59
N PRO A 187 6.36 6.50 29.71
CA PRO A 187 6.06 5.67 30.89
C PRO A 187 4.70 5.95 31.55
N ASP A 188 4.14 7.15 31.34
CA ASP A 188 2.83 7.53 31.86
C ASP A 188 1.64 6.95 31.07
N VAL A 189 1.90 6.36 29.89
CA VAL A 189 0.89 5.65 29.12
C VAL A 189 0.49 4.38 29.86
N LYS A 190 -0.75 4.40 30.35
CA LYS A 190 -1.37 3.25 31.01
C LYS A 190 -2.76 3.05 30.45
N VAL A 191 -3.01 1.87 29.92
CA VAL A 191 -4.31 1.36 29.48
C VAL A 191 -4.45 -0.05 30.03
N LYS A 192 -5.64 -0.42 30.50
CA LYS A 192 -5.86 -1.75 31.06
C LYS A 192 -5.93 -2.77 29.93
N ASN A 193 -5.09 -3.79 30.00
CA ASN A 193 -5.14 -4.93 29.09
C ASN A 193 -5.82 -6.11 29.82
N PRO A 194 -7.13 -6.36 29.62
CA PRO A 194 -7.82 -7.47 30.27
C PRO A 194 -7.53 -8.83 29.62
N PHE A 195 -6.80 -8.85 28.49
CA PHE A 195 -6.59 -10.04 27.69
C PHE A 195 -5.22 -10.68 27.91
N THR A 196 -4.18 -9.86 28.08
CA THR A 196 -2.79 -10.30 28.22
C THR A 196 -2.01 -9.40 29.18
N ASN A 197 -0.85 -9.83 29.64
CA ASN A 197 0.09 -8.98 30.41
C ASN A 197 1.03 -8.15 29.51
N GLU A 198 0.86 -8.20 28.19
CA GLU A 198 1.71 -7.50 27.24
C GLU A 198 1.38 -6.01 27.14
N ASN A 199 2.42 -5.20 26.98
CA ASN A 199 2.31 -3.78 26.64
C ASN A 199 2.10 -3.62 25.13
N ILE A 200 1.39 -2.56 24.74
CA ILE A 200 1.19 -2.23 23.32
C ILE A 200 2.47 -1.69 22.69
N THR A 201 2.82 -2.17 21.50
CA THR A 201 4.02 -1.79 20.75
C THR A 201 3.74 -0.69 19.72
N LEU A 202 4.80 -0.01 19.27
CA LEU A 202 4.67 1.02 18.22
C LEU A 202 4.13 0.42 16.91
N ARG A 203 4.62 -0.77 16.50
CA ARG A 203 4.13 -1.50 15.32
C ARG A 203 2.68 -1.90 15.46
N GLN A 204 2.26 -2.40 16.62
CA GLN A 204 0.85 -2.71 16.85
C GLN A 204 -0.04 -1.48 16.68
N ILE A 205 0.37 -0.32 17.19
CA ILE A 205 -0.41 0.91 17.03
C ILE A 205 -0.42 1.37 15.56
N ALA A 206 0.74 1.40 14.91
CA ALA A 206 0.87 1.76 13.50
C ALA A 206 0.10 0.81 12.58
N GLY A 207 -0.02 -0.47 12.92
CA GLY A 207 -0.74 -1.49 12.16
C GLY A 207 -2.22 -1.66 12.52
N GLN A 208 -2.77 -0.84 13.43
CA GLN A 208 -4.14 -1.02 13.98
C GLN A 208 -4.34 -2.36 14.71
N MET A 209 -3.28 -2.97 15.24
CA MET A 209 -3.28 -4.26 15.94
C MET A 209 -3.11 -4.13 17.47
N SER A 210 -3.19 -2.92 18.03
CA SER A 210 -2.97 -2.67 19.47
C SER A 210 -4.17 -2.97 20.35
N GLY A 211 -5.36 -3.04 19.76
CA GLY A 211 -6.62 -3.18 20.51
C GLY A 211 -7.02 -1.93 21.31
N LEU A 212 -6.40 -0.78 21.07
CA LEU A 212 -6.80 0.48 21.68
C LEU A 212 -8.24 0.86 21.32
N PRO A 213 -8.97 1.57 22.21
CA PRO A 213 -10.24 2.19 21.87
C PRO A 213 -10.14 3.05 20.61
N ARG A 214 -11.23 3.14 19.87
CA ARG A 214 -11.25 3.87 18.60
C ARG A 214 -10.87 5.34 18.78
N GLU A 215 -11.54 6.05 19.70
CA GLU A 215 -11.37 7.48 19.88
C GLU A 215 -10.58 7.80 21.14
N ALA A 216 -9.91 8.96 21.12
CA ALA A 216 -9.30 9.49 22.33
C ALA A 216 -10.37 9.81 23.39
N PRO A 217 -10.05 9.74 24.70
CA PRO A 217 -11.01 10.02 25.76
C PRO A 217 -11.76 11.36 25.67
N CYS A 218 -11.21 12.35 24.97
CA CYS A 218 -11.85 13.64 24.67
C CYS A 218 -12.97 13.59 23.60
N VAL A 219 -13.17 12.47 22.88
CA VAL A 219 -14.26 12.27 21.90
C VAL A 219 -14.48 13.50 20.99
N TYR A 220 -13.46 13.86 20.21
CA TYR A 220 -13.45 15.03 19.30
C TYR A 220 -13.41 16.42 19.96
N HIS A 221 -13.53 16.56 21.28
CA HIS A 221 -13.35 17.83 22.03
C HIS A 221 -11.93 18.02 22.56
N CYS A 222 -10.94 17.57 21.79
CA CYS A 222 -9.57 17.45 22.25
C CYS A 222 -8.78 18.77 22.22
N THR A 223 -9.41 19.90 21.89
CA THR A 223 -8.78 21.24 21.88
C THR A 223 -8.51 21.78 23.28
N GLN A 224 -9.20 21.24 24.29
CA GLN A 224 -9.11 21.69 25.67
C GLN A 224 -8.16 20.84 26.52
N THR A 225 -7.46 19.89 25.90
CA THR A 225 -6.68 18.89 26.64
C THR A 225 -5.27 18.72 26.13
N ASN A 226 -4.36 18.36 27.02
CA ASN A 226 -2.97 18.01 26.72
C ASN A 226 -2.69 16.52 27.00
N SER A 227 -1.45 16.07 26.75
CA SER A 227 -1.04 14.69 26.98
C SER A 227 -1.25 14.25 28.43
N THR A 228 -0.91 15.06 29.42
CA THR A 228 -1.11 14.73 30.84
C THR A 228 -2.58 14.42 31.16
N GLU A 229 -3.51 15.22 30.66
CA GLU A 229 -4.95 15.02 30.87
C GLU A 229 -5.48 13.79 30.13
N GLN A 230 -5.07 13.60 28.87
CA GLN A 230 -5.47 12.45 28.08
C GLN A 230 -4.97 11.13 28.69
N LEU A 231 -3.73 11.10 29.19
CA LEU A 231 -3.17 9.94 29.87
C LEU A 231 -3.86 9.66 31.21
N LYS A 232 -4.28 10.69 31.96
CA LYS A 232 -5.11 10.51 33.16
C LYS A 232 -6.44 9.83 32.85
N LEU A 233 -7.11 10.23 31.76
CA LEU A 233 -8.37 9.61 31.33
C LEU A 233 -8.17 8.19 30.79
N LEU A 234 -7.05 7.95 30.10
CA LEU A 234 -6.72 6.66 29.49
C LEU A 234 -6.48 5.55 30.54
N LYS A 235 -5.93 5.89 31.71
CA LYS A 235 -5.67 4.95 32.84
C LYS A 235 -6.87 4.07 33.21
N ASN A 236 -8.08 4.57 32.99
CA ASN A 236 -9.33 3.89 33.33
C ASN A 236 -10.04 3.24 32.14
N ARG A 237 -9.37 3.12 30.99
CA ARG A 237 -9.90 2.47 29.78
C ARG A 237 -9.26 1.10 29.59
N ASN A 238 -10.05 0.19 29.02
CA ASN A 238 -9.59 -1.13 28.63
C ASN A 238 -9.27 -1.15 27.13
N LEU A 239 -8.37 -2.04 26.73
CA LEU A 239 -8.32 -2.50 25.34
C LEU A 239 -9.66 -3.12 24.96
N VAL A 240 -10.07 -2.97 23.71
CA VAL A 240 -11.33 -3.49 23.16
C VAL A 240 -11.16 -4.86 22.52
N VAL A 241 -9.94 -5.19 22.08
CA VAL A 241 -9.53 -6.50 21.58
C VAL A 241 -8.11 -6.81 22.08
N ALA A 242 -7.74 -8.08 22.13
CA ALA A 242 -6.38 -8.46 22.48
C ALA A 242 -5.38 -7.94 21.42
N PRO A 243 -4.19 -7.47 21.82
CA PRO A 243 -3.15 -7.10 20.86
C PRO A 243 -2.84 -8.25 19.90
N TRP A 244 -2.52 -7.93 18.64
CA TRP A 244 -2.29 -8.88 17.55
C TRP A 244 -3.45 -9.83 17.17
N ALA A 245 -4.59 -9.81 17.87
CA ALA A 245 -5.67 -10.75 17.58
C ALA A 245 -6.46 -10.40 16.32
N THR A 246 -6.78 -9.12 16.11
CA THR A 246 -7.50 -8.64 14.93
C THR A 246 -7.28 -7.14 14.75
N PRO A 247 -7.29 -6.62 13.52
CA PRO A 247 -7.30 -5.19 13.28
C PRO A 247 -8.48 -4.50 13.98
N SER A 248 -8.19 -3.42 14.69
CA SER A 248 -9.15 -2.54 15.36
C SER A 248 -8.73 -1.09 15.18
N TYR A 249 -9.45 -0.37 14.32
CA TYR A 249 -9.12 0.99 13.95
C TYR A 249 -9.17 1.97 15.13
N SER A 250 -8.06 2.66 15.41
CA SER A 250 -7.90 3.61 16.51
C SER A 250 -7.30 4.94 16.05
N ASN A 251 -8.07 6.02 16.19
CA ASN A 251 -7.56 7.39 16.12
C ASN A 251 -6.70 7.72 17.34
N LEU A 252 -7.08 7.23 18.52
CA LEU A 252 -6.32 7.38 19.76
C LEU A 252 -4.87 6.88 19.58
N GLY A 253 -4.68 5.72 18.96
CA GLY A 253 -3.35 5.17 18.71
C GLY A 253 -2.42 6.15 17.98
N TYR A 254 -2.89 6.76 16.90
CA TYR A 254 -2.07 7.69 16.11
C TYR A 254 -1.85 9.02 16.83
N ALA A 255 -2.82 9.47 17.62
CA ALA A 255 -2.64 10.62 18.50
C ALA A 255 -1.54 10.36 19.55
N LEU A 256 -1.54 9.17 20.18
CA LEU A 256 -0.50 8.76 21.13
C LEU A 256 0.88 8.72 20.47
N LEU A 257 1.01 8.11 19.29
CA LEU A 257 2.28 8.06 18.55
C LEU A 257 2.79 9.46 18.23
N GLY A 258 1.95 10.28 17.60
CA GLY A 258 2.35 11.62 17.17
C GLY A 258 2.69 12.54 18.34
N ARG A 259 1.86 12.59 19.38
CA ARG A 259 2.06 13.48 20.53
C ARG A 259 3.23 13.03 21.40
N LEU A 260 3.17 11.80 21.90
CA LEU A 260 4.06 11.37 22.97
C LEU A 260 5.51 11.18 22.49
N LEU A 261 5.70 10.67 21.26
CA LEU A 261 7.05 10.52 20.74
C LEU A 261 7.71 11.87 20.45
N THR A 262 6.99 12.86 19.90
CA THR A 262 7.59 14.18 19.68
C THR A 262 7.81 14.96 20.97
N GLU A 263 6.86 14.90 21.90
CA GLU A 263 6.95 15.60 23.19
C GLU A 263 8.09 15.02 24.04
N ASN A 264 8.15 13.69 24.19
CA ASN A 264 9.09 13.06 25.11
C ASN A 264 10.49 12.89 24.54
N LEU A 265 10.63 12.64 23.24
CA LEU A 265 11.92 12.29 22.63
C LEU A 265 12.57 13.46 21.88
N LEU A 266 11.78 14.42 21.40
CA LEU A 266 12.27 15.50 20.53
C LEU A 266 12.07 16.89 21.12
N ASN A 267 11.29 17.04 22.21
CA ASN A 267 10.86 18.32 22.75
C ASN A 267 10.28 19.25 21.66
N LYS A 268 9.41 18.69 20.82
CA LYS A 268 8.78 19.37 19.68
C LYS A 268 7.29 19.03 19.63
N THR A 269 6.52 19.88 18.95
CA THR A 269 5.15 19.53 18.55
C THR A 269 5.18 18.62 17.32
N PHE A 270 4.22 17.71 17.23
CA PHE A 270 4.03 16.85 16.05
C PHE A 270 3.90 17.66 14.76
N GLU A 271 3.19 18.79 14.81
CA GLU A 271 2.98 19.67 13.67
C GLU A 271 4.30 20.29 13.18
N SER A 272 5.14 20.79 14.09
CA SER A 272 6.45 21.38 13.74
C SER A 272 7.43 20.35 13.21
N TRP A 273 7.44 19.15 13.80
CA TRP A 273 8.26 18.03 13.34
C TRP A 273 7.84 17.59 11.93
N THR A 274 6.54 17.42 11.70
CA THR A 274 6.00 16.99 10.39
C THR A 274 6.39 17.96 9.30
N ARG A 275 6.25 19.28 9.54
CA ARG A 275 6.66 20.31 8.59
C ARG A 275 8.14 20.20 8.23
N LYS A 276 9.00 20.25 9.25
CA LYS A 276 10.45 20.32 9.07
C LYS A 276 11.05 19.05 8.47
N GLU A 277 10.62 17.88 8.93
CA GLU A 277 11.28 16.61 8.61
C GLU A 277 10.67 15.91 7.39
N ILE A 278 9.42 16.23 7.03
CA ILE A 278 8.70 15.56 5.94
C ILE A 278 8.22 16.54 4.87
N LEU A 279 7.46 17.58 5.23
CA LEU A 279 6.82 18.45 4.24
C LEU A 279 7.82 19.34 3.50
N ASP A 280 8.72 20.03 4.22
CA ASP A 280 9.70 20.94 3.61
C ASP A 280 10.68 20.16 2.70
N PRO A 281 11.24 18.99 3.09
CA PRO A 281 12.12 18.21 2.21
C PRO A 281 11.42 17.64 0.97
N LEU A 282 10.11 17.40 1.02
CA LEU A 282 9.30 17.01 -0.14
C LEU A 282 8.78 18.22 -0.94
N GLY A 283 8.97 19.45 -0.46
CA GLY A 283 8.40 20.65 -1.07
C GLY A 283 6.87 20.69 -1.04
N MET A 284 6.25 20.15 0.00
CA MET A 284 4.79 20.10 0.19
C MET A 284 4.27 21.38 0.86
N ASN A 285 4.45 22.53 0.19
CA ASN A 285 4.25 23.86 0.75
C ASN A 285 2.78 24.23 1.05
N ASN A 286 1.82 23.54 0.42
CA ASN A 286 0.38 23.74 0.58
C ASN A 286 -0.26 22.63 1.44
N THR A 287 0.54 22.01 2.31
CA THR A 287 0.14 20.94 3.22
C THR A 287 0.44 21.37 4.66
N GLY A 288 -0.49 21.09 5.58
CA GLY A 288 -0.34 21.53 6.97
C GLY A 288 -1.50 21.14 7.86
N PHE A 289 -1.55 21.76 9.05
CA PHE A 289 -2.55 21.49 10.08
C PHE A 289 -3.48 22.68 10.33
N GLU A 290 -2.92 23.89 10.37
CA GLU A 290 -3.67 25.12 10.65
C GLU A 290 -4.23 25.74 9.38
N ILE A 291 -5.56 25.87 9.31
CA ILE A 291 -6.25 26.54 8.22
C ILE A 291 -6.21 28.05 8.48
N THR A 292 -5.22 28.73 7.89
CA THR A 292 -5.09 30.19 7.92
C THR A 292 -5.97 30.86 6.85
N SER A 293 -6.10 32.18 6.91
CA SER A 293 -6.81 32.95 5.87
C SER A 293 -6.22 32.76 4.46
N ASP A 294 -4.90 32.56 4.36
CA ASP A 294 -4.25 32.27 3.07
C ASP A 294 -4.58 30.87 2.54
N VAL A 295 -4.67 29.88 3.44
CA VAL A 295 -5.12 28.53 3.08
C VAL A 295 -6.57 28.56 2.61
N GLU A 296 -7.45 29.31 3.30
CA GLU A 296 -8.87 29.42 2.96
C GLU A 296 -9.12 29.99 1.55
N LYS A 297 -8.25 30.88 1.04
CA LYS A 297 -8.40 31.49 -0.30
C LYS A 297 -8.47 30.45 -1.43
N ASN A 298 -7.74 29.35 -1.28
CA ASN A 298 -7.66 28.29 -2.30
C ASN A 298 -8.35 27.00 -1.87
N MET A 299 -9.14 27.03 -0.80
CA MET A 299 -9.80 25.84 -0.26
C MET A 299 -11.09 25.51 -1.02
N ALA A 300 -11.33 24.23 -1.25
CA ALA A 300 -12.65 23.74 -1.65
C ALA A 300 -13.52 23.58 -0.40
N PHE A 301 -14.45 24.51 -0.15
CA PHE A 301 -15.21 24.47 1.09
C PHE A 301 -16.15 23.26 1.19
N PRO A 302 -16.36 22.74 2.41
CA PRO A 302 -17.29 21.67 2.63
C PRO A 302 -18.71 22.18 2.75
N TYR A 303 -19.66 21.39 2.28
CA TYR A 303 -21.08 21.71 2.36
C TYR A 303 -21.89 20.52 2.86
N LEU A 304 -22.91 20.81 3.66
CA LEU A 304 -23.92 19.85 4.10
C LEU A 304 -25.19 20.05 3.28
N LYS A 305 -25.82 18.92 2.89
CA LYS A 305 -27.12 18.93 2.24
C LYS A 305 -28.20 19.21 3.28
N ASN A 306 -29.01 20.23 3.04
CA ASN A 306 -30.19 20.52 3.84
C ASN A 306 -31.42 20.26 2.98
N ALA A 307 -32.36 19.45 3.46
CA ALA A 307 -33.49 18.95 2.66
C ALA A 307 -34.38 20.08 2.09
N GLU A 308 -34.36 21.27 2.71
CA GLU A 308 -35.25 22.38 2.36
C GLU A 308 -34.51 23.72 2.13
N LYS A 309 -33.16 23.75 2.18
CA LYS A 309 -32.38 24.99 2.06
C LYS A 309 -31.21 24.85 1.08
N LYS A 310 -30.70 25.98 0.60
CA LYS A 310 -29.42 26.07 -0.15
C LYS A 310 -28.29 25.37 0.63
N PRO A 311 -27.26 24.82 -0.04
CA PRO A 311 -26.11 24.20 0.61
C PRO A 311 -25.52 25.10 1.71
N SER A 312 -25.35 24.57 2.92
CA SER A 312 -24.75 25.30 4.03
C SER A 312 -23.30 24.85 4.24
N ARG A 313 -22.37 25.81 4.37
CA ARG A 313 -20.96 25.51 4.63
C ARG A 313 -20.82 24.75 5.96
N ALA A 314 -20.12 23.62 5.93
CA ALA A 314 -19.84 22.85 7.15
C ALA A 314 -18.75 23.58 7.98
N PRO A 315 -18.85 23.62 9.31
CA PRO A 315 -17.77 24.13 10.15
C PRO A 315 -16.55 23.21 10.08
N PHE A 316 -15.36 23.77 10.28
CA PHE A 316 -14.15 22.96 10.41
C PHE A 316 -14.03 22.40 11.83
N ALA A 317 -14.00 21.08 11.97
CA ALA A 317 -13.72 20.44 13.25
C ALA A 317 -12.24 20.64 13.63
N LYS A 318 -11.97 21.09 14.85
CA LYS A 318 -10.61 21.17 15.39
C LYS A 318 -10.32 19.94 16.24
N LEU A 319 -9.44 19.05 15.77
CA LEU A 319 -9.14 17.80 16.48
C LEU A 319 -8.17 17.98 17.67
N GLY A 320 -7.56 19.15 17.86
CA GLY A 320 -6.73 19.46 19.04
C GLY A 320 -5.64 18.43 19.33
N TRP A 321 -5.63 17.86 20.54
CA TRP A 321 -4.67 16.82 20.92
C TRP A 321 -4.68 15.61 19.96
N ALA A 322 -5.85 15.26 19.40
CA ALA A 322 -6.00 14.17 18.43
C ALA A 322 -5.60 14.53 16.99
N SER A 323 -5.02 15.73 16.77
CA SER A 323 -4.55 16.21 15.46
C SER A 323 -3.75 15.20 14.63
N PRO A 324 -2.79 14.42 15.20
CA PRO A 324 -2.04 13.41 14.45
C PRO A 324 -2.89 12.29 13.84
N ALA A 325 -4.17 12.18 14.22
CA ALA A 325 -5.07 11.20 13.64
C ALA A 325 -5.78 11.67 12.37
N GLY A 326 -5.90 12.99 12.11
CA GLY A 326 -6.72 13.43 10.97
C GLY A 326 -6.85 14.92 10.69
N GLU A 327 -6.05 15.80 11.30
CA GLU A 327 -6.32 17.25 11.20
C GLU A 327 -5.89 17.86 9.87
N MET A 328 -4.94 17.23 9.16
CA MET A 328 -4.23 17.89 8.07
C MET A 328 -5.11 18.26 6.88
N PHE A 329 -4.65 19.27 6.15
CA PHE A 329 -5.05 19.60 4.79
C PHE A 329 -3.88 19.42 3.82
N SER A 330 -4.19 19.28 2.53
CA SER A 330 -3.20 19.17 1.46
C SER A 330 -3.80 19.56 0.11
N THR A 331 -2.97 19.56 -0.93
CA THR A 331 -3.36 19.66 -2.34
C THR A 331 -2.98 18.38 -3.06
N ILE A 332 -3.59 18.13 -4.23
CA ILE A 332 -3.29 16.89 -4.94
C ILE A 332 -1.85 16.87 -5.46
N ASN A 333 -1.32 18.04 -5.83
CA ASN A 333 0.06 18.22 -6.24
C ASN A 333 1.04 17.87 -5.11
N ASP A 334 0.77 18.32 -3.88
CA ASP A 334 1.63 17.99 -2.74
C ASP A 334 1.54 16.51 -2.36
N LEU A 335 0.34 15.95 -2.26
CA LEU A 335 0.18 14.55 -1.87
C LEU A 335 0.78 13.59 -2.91
N THR A 336 0.87 14.01 -4.17
CA THR A 336 1.58 13.30 -5.23
C THR A 336 3.07 13.16 -4.93
N LYS A 337 3.72 14.18 -4.36
CA LYS A 337 5.14 14.13 -3.99
C LYS A 337 5.38 13.08 -2.90
N LEU A 338 4.45 12.97 -1.94
CA LEU A 338 4.45 11.88 -0.95
C LEU A 338 4.27 10.51 -1.63
N GLY A 339 3.36 10.38 -2.59
CA GLY A 339 3.18 9.16 -3.39
C GLY A 339 4.42 8.75 -4.19
N MET A 340 5.13 9.72 -4.77
CA MET A 340 6.38 9.51 -5.50
C MET A 340 7.50 9.03 -4.56
N MET A 341 7.57 9.53 -3.33
CA MET A 341 8.50 9.03 -2.30
C MET A 341 8.30 7.53 -2.04
N PHE A 342 7.05 7.08 -1.91
CA PHE A 342 6.72 5.67 -1.65
C PHE A 342 6.93 4.77 -2.88
N THR A 343 6.64 5.26 -4.07
CA THR A 343 6.76 4.47 -5.31
C THR A 343 8.20 4.36 -5.81
N ARG A 344 9.06 5.33 -5.45
CA ARG A 344 10.47 5.40 -5.87
C ARG A 344 11.40 5.53 -4.66
N PRO A 345 11.45 4.52 -3.78
CA PRO A 345 12.19 4.62 -2.53
C PRO A 345 13.69 4.84 -2.70
N TRP A 346 14.26 4.50 -3.87
CA TRP A 346 15.67 4.69 -4.22
C TRP A 346 16.04 6.10 -4.71
N THR A 347 15.07 6.97 -5.03
CA THR A 347 15.36 8.33 -5.55
C THR A 347 15.20 9.44 -4.52
N GLN A 348 14.36 9.21 -3.51
CA GLN A 348 14.16 10.13 -2.39
C GLN A 348 15.30 10.02 -1.35
N LYS A 349 15.50 11.05 -0.52
CA LYS A 349 16.60 11.13 0.46
C LYS A 349 16.15 11.18 1.93
N ILE A 350 14.86 11.04 2.20
CA ILE A 350 14.26 11.23 3.52
C ILE A 350 14.41 9.98 4.37
N PHE A 351 14.26 8.80 3.75
CA PHE A 351 14.36 7.48 4.39
C PHE A 351 15.29 6.56 3.61
N LYS A 352 15.77 5.48 4.23
CA LYS A 352 16.38 4.36 3.51
C LYS A 352 15.30 3.63 2.71
N ALA A 353 15.68 3.07 1.56
CA ALA A 353 14.75 2.31 0.73
C ALA A 353 14.17 1.07 1.46
N SER A 354 14.96 0.44 2.33
CA SER A 354 14.53 -0.67 3.20
C SER A 354 13.40 -0.25 4.15
N THR A 355 13.48 0.97 4.67
CA THR A 355 12.52 1.52 5.63
C THR A 355 11.19 1.84 4.96
N ILE A 356 11.22 2.45 3.78
CA ILE A 356 9.99 2.67 2.98
C ILE A 356 9.35 1.33 2.60
N ARG A 357 10.15 0.33 2.24
CA ARG A 357 9.65 -1.01 1.97
C ARG A 357 8.95 -1.60 3.20
N GLU A 358 9.61 -1.55 4.36
CA GLU A 358 9.11 -2.10 5.63
C GLU A 358 7.77 -1.47 6.03
N MET A 359 7.66 -0.13 6.05
CA MET A 359 6.39 0.54 6.39
C MET A 359 5.27 0.27 5.37
N SER A 360 5.63 -0.14 4.15
CA SER A 360 4.68 -0.48 3.09
C SER A 360 4.27 -1.95 3.09
N LEU A 361 4.73 -2.78 4.03
CA LEU A 361 4.38 -4.20 4.10
C LEU A 361 3.00 -4.44 4.73
N PRO A 362 2.30 -5.51 4.30
CA PRO A 362 1.17 -6.07 5.05
C PRO A 362 1.58 -6.44 6.48
N ILE A 363 0.64 -6.25 7.40
CA ILE A 363 0.72 -6.64 8.81
C ILE A 363 -0.29 -7.74 9.11
N ASP A 364 -1.51 -7.60 8.59
CA ASP A 364 -2.57 -8.60 8.73
C ASP A 364 -3.35 -8.76 7.43
N ILE A 365 -3.90 -9.94 7.21
CA ILE A 365 -4.80 -10.24 6.09
C ILE A 365 -6.11 -10.72 6.71
N SER A 366 -7.18 -9.98 6.44
CA SER A 366 -8.50 -10.35 6.94
C SER A 366 -8.94 -11.72 6.38
N PRO A 367 -9.83 -12.45 7.08
CA PRO A 367 -10.28 -13.78 6.66
C PRO A 367 -10.91 -13.85 5.26
N ASP A 368 -11.31 -12.70 4.68
CA ASP A 368 -11.80 -12.60 3.30
C ASP A 368 -10.71 -12.80 2.23
N GLY A 369 -9.43 -12.84 2.64
CA GLY A 369 -8.27 -12.96 1.77
C GLY A 369 -8.06 -11.77 0.83
N ARG A 370 -8.76 -10.66 1.04
CA ARG A 370 -8.81 -9.49 0.13
C ARG A 370 -8.47 -8.20 0.82
N THR A 371 -8.93 -8.03 2.06
CA THR A 371 -8.67 -6.85 2.87
C THR A 371 -7.36 -7.07 3.62
N ILE A 372 -6.41 -6.17 3.41
CA ILE A 372 -5.06 -6.28 3.96
C ILE A 372 -4.78 -5.02 4.77
N TRP A 373 -4.25 -5.17 5.97
CA TRP A 373 -3.91 -4.09 6.88
C TRP A 373 -2.40 -3.92 6.95
N GLY A 374 -1.91 -2.68 7.00
CA GLY A 374 -0.51 -2.36 7.23
C GLY A 374 -0.33 -1.05 8.01
N SER A 375 0.83 -0.41 7.89
CA SER A 375 1.18 0.79 8.66
C SER A 375 1.28 2.06 7.81
N PRO A 376 0.25 2.91 7.73
CA PRO A 376 -1.14 2.76 8.21
C PRO A 376 -2.09 2.23 7.14
N PHE A 377 -1.54 1.59 6.09
CA PHE A 377 -2.23 1.39 4.84
C PHE A 377 -3.36 0.36 4.91
N GLU A 378 -4.50 0.72 4.32
CA GLU A 378 -5.59 -0.15 3.94
C GLU A 378 -5.29 -0.65 2.52
N MET A 379 -4.93 -1.93 2.38
CA MET A 379 -4.44 -2.48 1.12
C MET A 379 -5.43 -3.48 0.52
N LEU A 380 -5.40 -3.56 -0.82
CA LEU A 380 -6.29 -4.42 -1.59
C LEU A 380 -5.51 -5.15 -2.67
N TYR A 381 -5.79 -6.43 -2.86
CA TYR A 381 -5.25 -7.18 -4.00
C TYR A 381 -6.02 -6.85 -5.29
N SER A 382 -5.33 -6.28 -6.28
CA SER A 382 -5.92 -5.77 -7.51
C SER A 382 -4.99 -6.02 -8.70
N GLY A 383 -5.43 -6.81 -9.68
CA GLY A 383 -4.70 -7.02 -10.93
C GLY A 383 -3.33 -7.67 -10.77
N GLY A 384 -3.14 -8.54 -9.77
CA GLY A 384 -1.82 -9.13 -9.46
C GLY A 384 -1.02 -8.34 -8.42
N PHE A 385 -1.48 -7.15 -8.07
CA PHE A 385 -0.77 -6.19 -7.24
C PHE A 385 -1.43 -5.98 -5.89
N VAL A 386 -0.65 -5.56 -4.90
CA VAL A 386 -1.20 -5.19 -3.59
C VAL A 386 -1.15 -3.68 -3.56
N VAL A 387 -2.29 -3.05 -3.74
CA VAL A 387 -2.39 -1.59 -3.81
C VAL A 387 -2.41 -1.07 -2.39
N ARG A 388 -1.45 -0.22 -2.03
CA ARG A 388 -1.47 0.46 -0.73
C ARG A 388 -2.40 1.65 -0.84
N GLY A 389 -3.31 1.79 0.12
CA GLY A 389 -4.24 2.90 0.17
C GLY A 389 -4.36 3.50 1.56
N LYS A 390 -4.81 4.74 1.64
CA LYS A 390 -5.38 5.29 2.86
C LYS A 390 -6.53 6.22 2.49
N ALA A 391 -7.70 5.94 3.04
CA ALA A 391 -8.84 6.86 2.97
C ALA A 391 -8.85 7.85 4.14
N GLY A 392 -9.44 9.01 3.93
CA GLY A 392 -9.65 10.03 4.93
C GLY A 392 -11.01 10.71 4.80
N HIS A 393 -11.66 10.94 5.94
CA HIS A 393 -12.96 11.61 6.03
C HIS A 393 -12.94 12.59 7.19
N ILE A 394 -13.36 13.83 6.94
CA ILE A 394 -13.53 14.87 7.96
C ILE A 394 -14.37 16.02 7.39
N ASP A 395 -15.27 16.64 8.16
CA ASP A 395 -16.06 17.81 7.74
C ASP A 395 -16.71 17.72 6.34
N ALA A 396 -17.28 16.56 5.96
CA ALA A 396 -17.81 16.29 4.63
C ALA A 396 -16.79 16.19 3.47
N TYR A 397 -15.49 16.32 3.77
CA TYR A 397 -14.42 15.92 2.88
C TYR A 397 -14.25 14.40 2.83
N GLU A 398 -13.86 13.91 1.66
CA GLU A 398 -13.39 12.56 1.42
C GLU A 398 -12.11 12.64 0.59
N ALA A 399 -11.07 11.94 1.03
CA ALA A 399 -9.77 11.94 0.39
C ALA A 399 -9.24 10.51 0.29
N PHE A 400 -8.57 10.22 -0.81
CA PHE A 400 -7.91 8.95 -1.05
C PHE A 400 -6.50 9.15 -1.56
N PHE A 401 -5.60 8.35 -1.00
CA PHE A 401 -4.21 8.22 -1.38
C PHE A 401 -3.94 6.77 -1.73
N THR A 402 -3.44 6.47 -2.93
CA THR A 402 -3.10 5.10 -3.32
C THR A 402 -1.82 5.02 -4.14
N PHE A 403 -1.09 3.91 -3.99
CA PHE A 403 0.12 3.63 -4.76
C PHE A 403 0.46 2.12 -4.83
N GLU A 404 1.20 1.73 -5.86
CA GLU A 404 1.83 0.42 -6.00
C GLU A 404 3.30 0.63 -6.45
N PRO A 405 4.27 0.42 -5.54
CA PRO A 405 5.68 0.67 -5.83
C PRO A 405 6.23 -0.12 -7.01
N ARG A 406 5.77 -1.35 -7.23
CA ARG A 406 6.26 -2.19 -8.34
C ARG A 406 5.91 -1.62 -9.71
N LEU A 407 4.80 -0.90 -9.79
CA LEU A 407 4.36 -0.23 -11.02
C LEU A 407 4.84 1.23 -11.09
N GLN A 408 5.48 1.73 -10.03
CA GLN A 408 5.72 3.15 -9.82
C GLN A 408 4.48 4.03 -10.07
N LEU A 409 3.29 3.49 -9.79
CA LEU A 409 1.99 4.09 -10.15
C LEU A 409 1.22 4.44 -8.88
N GLY A 410 0.49 5.55 -8.90
CA GLY A 410 -0.50 5.85 -7.87
C GLY A 410 -1.58 6.81 -8.34
N MET A 411 -2.56 7.01 -7.47
CA MET A 411 -3.73 7.85 -7.72
C MET A 411 -4.20 8.50 -6.44
N ASN A 412 -4.55 9.79 -6.56
CA ASN A 412 -5.16 10.57 -5.49
C ASN A 412 -6.54 11.06 -5.93
N VAL A 413 -7.48 11.16 -4.99
CA VAL A 413 -8.82 11.73 -5.21
C VAL A 413 -9.28 12.49 -3.99
N PHE A 414 -9.60 13.78 -4.12
CA PHE A 414 -10.14 14.64 -3.06
C PHE A 414 -11.52 15.19 -3.44
N ILE A 415 -12.41 15.23 -2.45
CA ILE A 415 -13.82 15.63 -2.58
C ILE A 415 -14.19 16.49 -1.36
N SER A 416 -14.79 17.67 -1.53
CA SER A 416 -15.13 18.56 -0.39
C SER A 416 -16.53 18.42 0.21
N ALA A 417 -17.51 17.99 -0.58
CA ALA A 417 -18.91 17.96 -0.18
C ALA A 417 -19.57 16.63 -0.56
N LYS A 418 -19.08 15.52 0.00
CA LYS A 418 -19.48 14.14 -0.36
C LYS A 418 -20.99 13.93 -0.45
N GLY A 419 -21.77 14.59 0.41
CA GLY A 419 -23.24 14.48 0.43
C GLY A 419 -23.96 15.00 -0.84
N PHE A 420 -23.23 15.64 -1.75
CA PHE A 420 -23.74 16.15 -3.04
C PHE A 420 -23.39 15.25 -4.22
N LEU A 421 -22.70 14.12 -4.01
CA LEU A 421 -22.54 13.11 -5.07
C LEU A 421 -23.92 12.57 -5.49
N LYS A 422 -24.13 12.35 -6.79
CA LYS A 422 -25.35 11.67 -7.29
C LYS A 422 -25.51 10.29 -6.62
N SER A 423 -26.75 9.91 -6.31
CA SER A 423 -27.06 8.76 -5.44
C SER A 423 -26.49 7.42 -5.95
N GLY A 424 -25.99 6.59 -5.03
CA GLY A 424 -25.40 5.27 -5.36
C GLY A 424 -23.90 5.28 -5.68
N VAL A 425 -23.24 6.45 -5.59
CA VAL A 425 -21.81 6.61 -5.82
C VAL A 425 -21.09 7.01 -4.54
N THR A 426 -20.13 6.20 -4.10
CA THR A 426 -19.17 6.55 -3.06
C THR A 426 -17.79 6.80 -3.67
N GLY A 427 -16.93 7.58 -3.00
CA GLY A 427 -15.53 7.73 -3.41
C GLY A 427 -14.76 6.40 -3.46
N VAL A 428 -15.20 5.40 -2.69
CA VAL A 428 -14.68 4.03 -2.74
C VAL A 428 -15.05 3.32 -4.05
N CYS A 429 -16.21 3.60 -4.66
CA CYS A 429 -16.55 3.06 -5.99
C CYS A 429 -15.65 3.63 -7.10
N VAL A 430 -15.18 4.89 -6.98
CA VAL A 430 -14.22 5.52 -7.92
C VAL A 430 -12.94 4.68 -8.00
N LEU A 431 -12.36 4.38 -6.83
CA LEU A 431 -11.11 3.61 -6.74
C LEU A 431 -11.29 2.13 -7.12
N SER A 432 -12.31 1.47 -6.57
CA SER A 432 -12.42 0.00 -6.68
C SER A 432 -12.79 -0.50 -8.08
N ARG A 433 -13.62 0.24 -8.84
CA ARG A 433 -14.11 -0.21 -10.17
C ARG A 433 -13.31 0.34 -11.35
N ARG A 434 -12.75 1.54 -11.24
CA ARG A 434 -12.18 2.27 -12.39
C ARG A 434 -10.66 2.46 -12.34
N PHE A 435 -10.05 2.33 -11.16
CA PHE A 435 -8.58 2.25 -11.05
C PHE A 435 -8.04 0.83 -11.33
N LYS A 436 -8.81 -0.22 -10.99
CA LYS A 436 -8.45 -1.63 -11.23
C LYS A 436 -8.07 -1.96 -12.69
N PRO A 437 -8.74 -1.41 -13.72
CA PRO A 437 -8.31 -1.56 -15.11
C PRO A 437 -6.89 -1.04 -15.38
N LEU A 438 -6.45 0.06 -14.78
CA LEU A 438 -5.09 0.59 -14.98
C LEU A 438 -4.04 -0.42 -14.52
N HIS A 439 -4.20 -1.01 -13.32
CA HIS A 439 -3.28 -2.04 -12.85
C HIS A 439 -3.14 -3.20 -13.84
N ARG A 440 -4.25 -3.60 -14.50
CA ARG A 440 -4.19 -4.63 -15.53
C ARG A 440 -3.37 -4.19 -16.74
N VAL A 441 -3.55 -2.97 -17.24
CA VAL A 441 -2.77 -2.48 -18.41
C VAL A 441 -1.28 -2.46 -18.12
N PHE A 442 -0.90 -1.88 -16.97
CA PHE A 442 0.50 -1.85 -16.52
C PHE A 442 1.04 -3.26 -16.20
N SER A 443 0.18 -4.24 -15.89
CA SER A 443 0.55 -5.65 -15.77
C SER A 443 0.75 -6.34 -17.12
N THR A 444 -0.09 -6.07 -18.12
CA THR A 444 -0.11 -6.82 -19.38
C THR A 444 0.96 -6.38 -20.36
N GLN A 445 1.50 -5.16 -20.23
CA GLN A 445 2.68 -4.73 -20.99
C GLN A 445 3.96 -5.51 -20.62
N THR A 446 3.91 -6.42 -19.64
CA THR A 446 5.08 -7.20 -19.19
C THR A 446 5.26 -8.53 -19.92
N HIS A 447 4.41 -8.87 -20.89
CA HIS A 447 4.52 -10.12 -21.63
C HIS A 447 4.66 -9.88 -23.13
N PRO A 448 5.89 -9.87 -23.69
CA PRO A 448 6.04 -10.20 -25.10
C PRO A 448 5.54 -11.64 -25.30
N THR A 449 4.59 -11.82 -26.21
CA THR A 449 4.09 -13.13 -26.63
C THR A 449 5.26 -13.90 -27.24
N VAL A 450 5.82 -14.87 -26.52
CA VAL A 450 6.84 -15.77 -27.06
C VAL A 450 6.12 -16.94 -27.71
N THR A 451 6.05 -16.95 -29.04
CA THR A 451 5.74 -18.15 -29.81
C THR A 451 6.92 -19.13 -29.67
N LEU A 452 6.63 -20.33 -29.18
CA LEU A 452 7.59 -21.42 -29.09
C LEU A 452 7.72 -22.08 -30.47
N GLU A 453 8.80 -21.76 -31.19
CA GLU A 453 9.31 -22.59 -32.28
C GLU A 453 10.54 -23.36 -31.76
N THR A 454 10.52 -24.68 -31.96
CA THR A 454 11.66 -25.57 -31.73
C THR A 454 12.76 -25.34 -32.75
N PHE A 455 13.99 -25.06 -32.31
CA PHE A 455 15.18 -25.02 -33.16
C PHE A 455 16.35 -25.79 -32.52
N GLU A 456 17.14 -26.45 -33.37
CA GLU A 456 18.49 -26.92 -33.02
C GLU A 456 19.41 -25.71 -32.79
N ALA A 457 20.20 -25.74 -31.72
CA ALA A 457 21.01 -24.60 -31.31
C ALA A 457 22.49 -24.73 -31.72
N ILE A 458 22.95 -23.79 -32.55
CA ILE A 458 24.36 -23.44 -32.74
C ILE A 458 24.61 -22.17 -31.89
N ALA A 459 25.59 -22.20 -30.99
CA ALA A 459 25.94 -21.01 -30.20
C ALA A 459 26.74 -20.01 -31.06
N GLN A 460 26.14 -18.85 -31.34
CA GLN A 460 26.80 -17.78 -32.09
C GLN A 460 27.31 -16.70 -31.11
N ILE A 461 28.62 -16.56 -30.99
CA ILE A 461 29.24 -15.48 -30.21
C ILE A 461 29.42 -14.28 -31.14
N THR A 462 28.72 -13.18 -30.87
CA THR A 462 28.90 -11.91 -31.61
C THR A 462 29.35 -10.80 -30.65
N VAL A 463 30.38 -10.07 -31.05
CA VAL A 463 30.82 -8.85 -30.37
C VAL A 463 30.11 -7.68 -31.04
N PHE A 464 29.26 -6.97 -30.30
CA PHE A 464 28.63 -5.75 -30.78
C PHE A 464 28.87 -4.62 -29.77
N GLN A 465 29.48 -3.53 -30.23
CA GLN A 465 29.71 -2.31 -29.44
C GLN A 465 30.27 -2.56 -28.02
N ASN A 466 31.29 -3.42 -27.92
CA ASN A 466 32.00 -3.77 -26.67
C ASN A 466 31.20 -4.61 -25.65
N PHE A 467 30.12 -5.28 -26.07
CA PHE A 467 29.37 -6.24 -25.24
C PHE A 467 29.56 -7.67 -25.74
N LEU A 468 29.74 -8.61 -24.80
CA LEU A 468 29.63 -10.05 -25.06
C LEU A 468 28.19 -10.47 -24.76
N ARG A 469 27.45 -10.92 -25.78
CA ARG A 469 26.08 -11.42 -25.62
C ARG A 469 26.07 -12.93 -25.80
N LEU A 470 25.72 -13.66 -24.75
CA LEU A 470 25.48 -15.10 -24.81
C LEU A 470 23.98 -15.35 -24.67
N HIS A 471 23.37 -16.05 -25.63
CA HIS A 471 21.97 -16.46 -25.59
C HIS A 471 21.92 -17.99 -25.55
N TYR A 472 21.30 -18.56 -24.52
CA TYR A 472 21.14 -20.01 -24.38
C TYR A 472 19.74 -20.41 -23.91
N VAL A 473 19.28 -21.59 -24.33
CA VAL A 473 18.02 -22.22 -23.93
C VAL A 473 18.32 -23.69 -23.53
N PRO A 474 17.81 -24.18 -22.37
CA PRO A 474 18.16 -25.49 -21.74
C PRO A 474 17.88 -26.74 -22.60
N PRO A 475 18.43 -27.95 -22.27
CA PRO A 475 18.82 -28.41 -20.92
C PRO A 475 20.11 -29.28 -20.85
N VAL A 476 21.30 -28.70 -20.77
CA VAL A 476 22.49 -29.39 -20.22
C VAL A 476 23.48 -28.36 -19.69
N SER A 477 24.18 -28.65 -18.60
CA SER A 477 25.35 -27.91 -18.15
C SER A 477 26.48 -28.08 -19.19
N PHE A 478 27.03 -26.98 -19.68
CA PHE A 478 28.22 -26.99 -20.53
C PHE A 478 29.32 -26.11 -19.92
N SER A 479 30.57 -26.54 -20.09
CA SER A 479 31.74 -25.76 -19.68
C SER A 479 32.10 -24.75 -20.78
N ILE A 480 32.08 -23.46 -20.47
CA ILE A 480 32.52 -22.41 -21.41
C ILE A 480 34.02 -22.19 -21.23
N LYS A 481 34.81 -22.46 -22.27
CA LYS A 481 36.20 -22.01 -22.35
C LYS A 481 36.25 -20.63 -22.98
N ILE A 482 36.42 -19.59 -22.16
CA ILE A 482 36.68 -18.23 -22.64
C ILE A 482 38.19 -18.07 -22.80
N ARG A 483 38.67 -17.95 -24.04
CA ARG A 483 40.07 -17.63 -24.36
C ARG A 483 40.22 -16.11 -24.38
N HIS A 484 41.01 -15.56 -23.45
CA HIS A 484 41.26 -14.13 -23.40
C HIS A 484 42.66 -13.79 -23.89
N ILE A 485 42.77 -12.82 -24.80
CA ILE A 485 44.04 -12.30 -25.33
C ILE A 485 44.09 -10.81 -25.00
N GLY A 486 44.60 -10.43 -23.82
CA GLY A 486 44.78 -9.01 -23.43
C GLY A 486 44.60 -8.70 -21.94
N LEU A 487 44.37 -7.42 -21.63
CA LEU A 487 44.18 -6.82 -20.27
C LEU A 487 43.01 -7.40 -19.46
N PRO A 488 43.09 -7.50 -18.11
CA PRO A 488 42.00 -8.04 -17.30
C PRO A 488 40.67 -7.32 -17.59
N LEU A 489 39.63 -8.10 -17.87
CA LEU A 489 38.28 -7.63 -18.10
C LEU A 489 37.44 -7.94 -16.86
N THR A 490 36.97 -6.91 -16.15
CA THR A 490 35.96 -7.09 -15.10
C THR A 490 34.58 -7.05 -15.73
N PHE A 491 33.77 -8.07 -15.45
CA PHE A 491 32.37 -8.11 -15.86
C PHE A 491 31.47 -8.24 -14.63
N GLN A 492 30.46 -7.38 -14.57
CA GLN A 492 29.32 -7.59 -13.67
C GLN A 492 28.36 -8.58 -14.34
N ALA A 493 28.00 -9.66 -13.65
CA ALA A 493 27.05 -10.64 -14.16
C ALA A 493 25.76 -10.58 -13.34
N SER A 494 24.63 -10.41 -14.02
CA SER A 494 23.32 -10.71 -13.44
C SER A 494 22.90 -12.12 -13.82
N TYR A 495 22.17 -12.79 -12.93
CA TYR A 495 21.57 -14.08 -13.21
C TYR A 495 20.06 -14.03 -12.99
N TYR A 496 19.37 -14.89 -13.73
CA TYR A 496 17.95 -15.14 -13.59
C TYR A 496 17.70 -16.63 -13.80
N TYR A 497 17.15 -17.28 -12.79
CA TYR A 497 16.80 -18.68 -12.80
C TYR A 497 15.29 -18.82 -12.70
N LYS A 498 14.67 -19.38 -13.75
CA LYS A 498 13.27 -19.81 -13.73
C LYS A 498 13.18 -21.09 -12.89
N GLY A 499 12.90 -20.94 -11.60
CA GLY A 499 12.61 -22.06 -10.71
C GLY A 499 11.35 -22.84 -11.15
N ILE A 500 11.23 -24.08 -10.65
CA ILE A 500 10.04 -24.93 -10.86
C ILE A 500 8.86 -24.38 -10.04
N SER A 501 9.15 -23.67 -8.95
CA SER A 501 8.20 -22.91 -8.15
C SER A 501 8.71 -21.49 -7.86
N CYS A 502 7.87 -20.68 -7.22
CA CYS A 502 8.22 -19.29 -6.91
C CYS A 502 9.19 -19.13 -5.77
N LEU A 503 9.31 -20.16 -4.93
CA LEU A 503 10.34 -20.24 -3.91
C LEU A 503 11.71 -20.54 -4.54
N ASP A 504 11.73 -21.20 -5.69
CA ASP A 504 12.95 -21.61 -6.39
C ASP A 504 13.39 -20.57 -7.45
N LYS A 505 12.57 -19.57 -7.75
CA LYS A 505 12.87 -18.52 -8.73
C LYS A 505 13.85 -17.51 -8.13
N GLY A 506 15.06 -17.49 -8.65
CA GLY A 506 16.14 -16.62 -8.18
C GLY A 506 16.51 -15.55 -9.22
N SER A 507 16.79 -14.34 -8.75
CA SER A 507 17.47 -13.31 -9.53
C SER A 507 18.46 -12.57 -8.65
N GLY A 508 19.65 -12.30 -9.15
CA GLY A 508 20.66 -11.58 -8.39
C GLY A 508 21.79 -11.04 -9.25
N ILE A 509 22.68 -10.29 -8.60
CA ILE A 509 23.93 -9.83 -9.18
C ILE A 509 25.03 -10.66 -8.53
N LEU A 510 25.76 -11.44 -9.33
CA LEU A 510 27.04 -11.98 -8.89
C LEU A 510 28.04 -10.83 -9.06
N ALA A 511 28.51 -10.28 -7.95
CA ALA A 511 29.48 -9.20 -7.98
C ALA A 511 30.76 -9.69 -8.67
N ASP A 512 31.32 -8.80 -9.50
CA ASP A 512 32.60 -8.87 -10.22
C ASP A 512 33.15 -10.27 -10.49
N ILE A 513 32.87 -10.79 -11.68
CA ILE A 513 33.58 -11.97 -12.18
C ILE A 513 34.97 -11.50 -12.61
N TYR A 514 35.97 -11.85 -11.81
CA TYR A 514 37.38 -11.71 -12.14
C TYR A 514 37.82 -12.90 -12.99
N PHE A 515 38.57 -12.63 -14.06
CA PHE A 515 39.25 -13.67 -14.80
C PHE A 515 40.61 -13.91 -14.14
N ASP A 516 40.88 -15.16 -13.75
CA ASP A 516 42.20 -15.54 -13.24
C ASP A 516 43.28 -15.21 -14.28
N ILE A 517 44.48 -14.88 -13.77
CA ILE A 517 45.67 -14.69 -14.59
C ILE A 517 45.83 -15.93 -15.49
N PRO A 518 45.91 -15.77 -16.82
CA PRO A 518 46.04 -16.91 -17.72
C PRO A 518 47.25 -17.75 -17.35
N ARG A 519 47.13 -19.08 -17.46
CA ARG A 519 48.32 -19.97 -17.44
C ARG A 519 49.22 -19.62 -18.63
N GLN A 520 50.44 -20.16 -18.65
CA GLN A 520 51.41 -19.93 -19.75
C GLN A 520 50.86 -20.27 -21.15
N ASP A 521 49.75 -21.01 -21.25
CA ASP A 521 49.03 -21.34 -22.49
C ASP A 521 47.94 -20.32 -22.90
N GLY A 522 47.75 -19.24 -22.13
CA GLY A 522 46.75 -18.20 -22.38
C GLY A 522 45.32 -18.59 -22.00
N LEU A 523 45.11 -19.64 -21.21
CA LEU A 523 43.79 -20.07 -20.74
C LEU A 523 43.55 -19.67 -19.26
N SER A 524 42.38 -19.06 -18.99
CA SER A 524 41.88 -18.87 -17.63
C SER A 524 41.34 -20.21 -17.10
N GLN A 525 41.54 -20.53 -15.82
CA GLN A 525 40.96 -21.75 -15.26
C GLN A 525 39.44 -21.63 -15.24
N TYR A 526 38.81 -22.68 -15.74
CA TYR A 526 37.38 -22.89 -15.90
C TYR A 526 36.50 -22.25 -14.82
N PHE A 527 35.42 -21.60 -15.23
CA PHE A 527 34.28 -21.36 -14.35
C PHE A 527 33.06 -22.11 -14.90
N VAL A 528 32.32 -22.76 -14.00
CA VAL A 528 31.11 -23.51 -14.33
C VAL A 528 29.91 -22.63 -13.95
N VAL A 529 29.09 -22.26 -14.93
CA VAL A 529 27.83 -21.53 -14.68
C VAL A 529 26.67 -22.32 -15.24
N PRO A 530 26.03 -23.19 -14.43
CA PRO A 530 24.94 -24.02 -14.91
C PRO A 530 23.68 -23.19 -15.21
N GLY A 531 23.29 -23.08 -16.48
CA GLY A 531 21.94 -22.66 -16.89
C GLY A 531 21.59 -21.17 -16.78
N TRP A 532 22.55 -20.25 -16.92
CA TRP A 532 22.32 -18.81 -16.70
C TRP A 532 22.46 -17.97 -17.98
N ASN A 533 21.68 -16.88 -18.06
CA ASN A 533 21.90 -15.80 -19.03
C ASN A 533 22.87 -14.77 -18.43
N ILE A 534 24.11 -14.72 -18.94
CA ILE A 534 25.14 -13.77 -18.49
C ILE A 534 25.13 -12.56 -19.42
N ARG A 535 24.91 -11.36 -18.86
CA ARG A 535 25.17 -10.08 -19.55
C ARG A 535 26.29 -9.37 -18.83
N GLY A 536 27.41 -9.18 -19.50
CA GLY A 536 28.57 -8.47 -18.96
C GLY A 536 28.81 -7.14 -19.67
N LYS A 537 29.19 -6.11 -18.91
CA LYS A 537 29.72 -4.83 -19.42
C LYS A 537 31.19 -4.73 -19.02
N ARG A 538 32.07 -4.37 -19.97
CA ARG A 538 33.49 -4.10 -19.71
C ARG A 538 33.63 -2.88 -18.80
N ILE A 539 34.32 -3.03 -17.68
CA ILE A 539 34.71 -1.91 -16.79
C ILE A 539 36.14 -1.45 -17.18
N ALA A 540 36.43 -0.16 -17.03
CA ALA A 540 37.73 0.42 -17.33
C ALA A 540 38.84 -0.16 -16.44
N PHE A 541 40.06 -0.21 -16.98
CA PHE A 541 41.27 -0.81 -16.42
C PHE A 541 41.58 -0.36 -14.97
N ASP A 542 41.91 -1.31 -14.09
CA ASP A 542 42.49 -1.04 -12.77
C ASP A 542 44.01 -0.78 -12.92
N PRO A 543 44.50 0.44 -12.62
CA PRO A 543 45.90 0.82 -12.78
C PRO A 543 46.88 0.06 -11.86
N ASN A 544 46.40 -0.72 -10.88
CA ASN A 544 47.27 -1.45 -9.95
C ASN A 544 47.72 -2.83 -10.45
N TYR A 545 47.34 -3.25 -11.65
CA TYR A 545 47.63 -4.58 -12.18
C TYR A 545 48.90 -4.60 -13.07
N GLN A 546 49.86 -5.50 -12.78
CA GLN A 546 51.10 -5.67 -13.59
C GLN A 546 51.22 -7.06 -14.24
N ALA A 547 51.46 -7.07 -15.56
CA ALA A 547 51.65 -8.30 -16.35
C ALA A 547 53.14 -8.60 -16.63
N ARG A 548 53.51 -9.89 -16.74
CA ARG A 548 54.83 -10.37 -17.19
C ARG A 548 54.72 -11.04 -18.57
N VAL A 549 55.73 -10.85 -19.43
CA VAL A 549 55.76 -11.26 -20.84
C VAL A 549 56.66 -12.47 -21.06
N LEU A 550 56.25 -13.44 -21.89
CA LEU A 550 57.12 -14.44 -22.52
C LEU A 550 56.83 -14.57 -24.02
N GLN A 551 57.90 -14.81 -24.80
CA GLN A 551 58.01 -14.69 -26.26
C GLN A 551 57.48 -15.90 -27.08
N ARG A 552 57.35 -15.64 -28.39
CA ARG A 552 56.86 -16.43 -29.54
C ARG A 552 57.34 -17.89 -29.60
N GLU A 553 56.43 -18.88 -29.58
CA GLU A 553 56.60 -20.15 -30.33
C GLU A 553 55.36 -21.08 -30.44
N VAL A 554 54.21 -20.78 -29.82
CA VAL A 554 53.11 -21.77 -29.66
C VAL A 554 51.98 -21.64 -30.70
N ILE A 555 52.28 -21.40 -31.98
CA ILE A 555 51.22 -21.31 -33.03
C ILE A 555 51.07 -22.58 -33.88
N GLN A 556 52.01 -23.54 -33.86
CA GLN A 556 51.96 -24.69 -34.79
C GLN A 556 51.32 -26.01 -34.28
N SER A 557 50.93 -26.16 -33.01
CA SER A 557 50.49 -27.48 -32.49
C SER A 557 48.97 -27.70 -32.41
N PHE A 558 48.11 -26.72 -32.73
CA PHE A 558 46.68 -26.81 -32.42
C PHE A 558 45.79 -27.51 -33.46
N PHE A 559 46.29 -27.85 -34.66
CA PHE A 559 45.47 -28.39 -35.76
C PHE A 559 45.81 -29.80 -36.23
N GLN A 560 46.45 -30.62 -35.40
CA GLN A 560 46.56 -32.05 -35.66
C GLN A 560 46.50 -32.84 -34.36
N GLN A 561 45.32 -33.34 -33.96
CA GLN A 561 45.18 -34.72 -33.46
C GLN A 561 43.74 -35.24 -33.66
N PRO A 562 43.57 -36.46 -34.22
CA PRO A 562 42.28 -37.08 -34.48
C PRO A 562 41.99 -38.22 -33.49
N TYR A 563 41.06 -38.06 -32.56
CA TYR A 563 40.51 -39.19 -31.79
C TYR A 563 39.08 -38.85 -31.32
N PHE A 564 38.08 -39.34 -32.07
CA PHE A 564 36.78 -39.87 -31.62
C PHE A 564 35.83 -40.01 -32.83
N LEU A 565 36.14 -41.00 -33.68
CA LEU A 565 35.24 -41.63 -34.65
C LEU A 565 35.47 -43.15 -34.51
N ARG A 566 34.39 -43.94 -34.47
CA ARG A 566 34.24 -45.40 -34.17
C ARG A 566 33.81 -45.64 -32.71
N GLN A 567 32.68 -46.26 -32.34
CA GLN A 567 31.61 -47.11 -32.92
C GLN A 567 30.34 -46.78 -32.09
N TYR A 568 29.06 -46.84 -32.49
CA TYR A 568 28.29 -47.35 -33.64
C TYR A 568 27.21 -46.31 -33.95
#